data_AF-A0AAD7HCA1-F1
#
_entry.id   AF-A0AAD7HCA1-F1
#
_cell.length_a   1.000
_cell.length_b   1.000
_cell.length_c   1.000
_cell.angle_alpha   90.00
_cell.angle_beta   90.00
_cell.angle_gamma   90.00
#
_symmetry.space_group_name_H-M   'P 1'
#
loop_
_entity.id
_entity.type
_entity.pdbx_description
1 polymer ?
#
loop_
_entity_poly.entity_id
_entity_poly.type
_entity_poly.pdbx_seq_one_letter_code
_entity_poly.pdbx_strand_id
1 'polypeptide(L)'
;QGTKNLQRTMEQCCAKRGVATNIDSSKGAQQDLFRSVSRYTPAHHRALIALRCARSHRPFNAVKDELYLEEVELLRPGTQVPSPSTVSRDVRELYAEGSKQVKEYFKV
;
A
#
# COMPACT_ATOMS: atom_id res chain seq x y z
N GLN A 1 -0.60 49.55 -12.75
CA GLN A 1 0.35 48.50 -12.30
C GLN A 1 0.56 48.67 -10.79
N GLY A 2 0.08 47.75 -9.95
CA GLY A 2 0.05 47.96 -8.48
C GLY A 2 0.27 46.71 -7.61
N THR A 3 0.63 45.56 -8.18
CA THR A 3 0.68 44.28 -7.45
C THR A 3 2.09 43.82 -7.07
N LYS A 4 3.12 44.63 -7.34
CA LYS A 4 4.54 44.26 -7.10
C LYS A 4 4.85 43.95 -5.63
N ASN A 5 4.16 44.62 -4.70
CA ASN A 5 4.34 44.37 -3.27
C ASN A 5 3.80 43.00 -2.85
N LEU A 6 2.67 42.57 -3.41
CA LEU A 6 2.07 41.25 -3.15
C LEU A 6 2.91 40.12 -3.72
N GLN A 7 3.47 40.29 -4.91
CA GLN A 7 4.38 39.31 -5.50
C GLN A 7 5.64 39.13 -4.64
N ARG A 8 6.23 40.26 -4.20
CA ARG A 8 7.42 40.23 -3.34
C ARG A 8 7.18 39.54 -2.00
N THR A 9 6.06 39.80 -1.33
CA THR A 9 5.76 39.15 -0.05
C THR A 9 5.45 37.66 -0.22
N MET A 10 4.78 37.27 -1.32
CA MET A 10 4.56 35.88 -1.67
C MET A 10 5.88 35.13 -1.91
N GLU A 11 6.80 35.70 -2.68
CA GLU A 11 8.13 35.13 -2.96
C GLU A 11 8.94 34.95 -1.67
N GLN A 12 8.96 35.95 -0.80
CA GLN A 12 9.63 35.88 0.50
C GLN A 12 9.06 34.77 1.39
N CYS A 13 7.74 34.58 1.39
CA CYS A 13 7.10 33.52 2.16
C CYS A 13 7.43 32.13 1.59
N CYS A 14 7.42 31.99 0.26
CA CYS A 14 7.80 30.75 -0.42
C CYS A 14 9.26 30.38 -0.15
N ALA A 15 10.18 31.35 -0.19
CA ALA A 15 11.59 31.17 0.13
C ALA A 15 11.79 30.66 1.57
N LYS A 16 11.09 31.24 2.55
CA LYS A 16 11.12 30.77 3.95
C LYS A 16 10.61 29.34 4.11
N ARG A 17 9.64 28.93 3.29
CA ARG A 17 9.06 27.57 3.29
C ARG A 17 9.87 26.57 2.45
N GLY A 18 10.92 27.01 1.75
CA GLY A 18 11.69 26.17 0.83
C GLY A 18 10.91 25.72 -0.41
N VAL A 19 9.85 26.45 -0.79
CA VAL A 19 8.99 26.11 -1.94
C VAL A 19 9.40 26.97 -3.14
N ALA A 20 9.67 26.35 -4.28
CA ALA A 20 9.97 27.07 -5.52
C ALA A 20 8.71 27.80 -6.04
N THR A 21 8.85 29.06 -6.41
CA THR A 21 7.72 29.93 -6.84
C THR A 21 7.21 29.61 -8.25
N ASN A 22 7.92 28.77 -9.00
CA ASN A 22 7.57 28.31 -10.35
C ASN A 22 7.00 26.88 -10.35
N ILE A 23 6.29 26.48 -9.30
CA ILE A 23 5.58 25.21 -9.31
C ILE A 23 4.16 25.49 -9.80
N ASP A 24 3.90 25.12 -11.05
CA ASP A 24 2.55 24.93 -11.58
C ASP A 24 1.72 24.18 -10.52
N SER A 25 0.80 24.89 -9.87
CA SER A 25 -0.10 24.27 -8.86
C SER A 25 -1.02 23.22 -9.48
N SER A 26 -1.05 23.13 -10.82
CA SER A 26 -1.66 22.04 -11.59
C SER A 26 -0.84 20.74 -11.60
N LYS A 27 0.45 20.77 -11.23
CA LYS A 27 1.34 19.58 -11.19
C LYS A 27 1.79 19.18 -9.78
N GLY A 28 1.62 20.04 -8.77
CA GLY A 28 2.18 19.82 -7.42
C GLY A 28 1.32 19.06 -6.43
N ALA A 29 -0.01 19.06 -6.53
CA ALA A 29 -0.87 18.38 -5.56
C ALA A 29 -1.06 16.88 -5.84
N GLN A 30 -0.84 16.45 -7.08
CA GLN A 30 -1.17 15.08 -7.52
C GLN A 30 0.04 14.14 -7.54
N GLN A 31 1.27 14.66 -7.56
CA GLN A 31 2.48 13.84 -7.62
C GLN A 31 2.84 13.20 -6.26
N ASP A 32 2.52 13.86 -5.14
CA ASP A 32 2.73 13.29 -3.79
C ASP A 32 1.62 12.32 -3.35
N LEU A 33 0.43 12.40 -3.94
CA LEU A 33 -0.61 11.37 -3.75
C LEU A 33 -0.12 10.02 -4.30
N PHE A 34 0.56 10.04 -5.44
CA PHE A 34 1.01 8.83 -6.11
C PHE A 34 2.15 8.11 -5.36
N ARG A 35 2.88 8.81 -4.48
CA ARG A 35 3.91 8.22 -3.61
C ARG A 35 3.34 7.60 -2.33
N SER A 36 2.16 8.03 -1.89
CA SER A 36 1.45 7.52 -0.71
C SER A 36 0.39 6.46 -1.04
N VAL A 37 -0.04 6.34 -2.29
CA VAL A 37 -0.87 5.22 -2.77
C VAL A 37 0.03 4.00 -2.92
N SER A 38 -0.05 3.06 -1.97
CA SER A 38 0.51 1.72 -2.11
C SER A 38 0.10 1.14 -3.46
N ARG A 39 1.06 1.01 -4.38
CA ARG A 39 0.83 0.44 -5.70
C ARG A 39 0.52 -1.03 -5.48
N TYR A 40 -0.75 -1.40 -5.65
CA TYR A 40 -1.18 -2.79 -5.65
C TYR A 40 -0.24 -3.65 -6.49
N THR A 41 0.21 -4.75 -5.91
CA THR A 41 0.84 -5.84 -6.64
C THR A 41 0.12 -7.14 -6.27
N PRO A 42 -0.07 -8.08 -7.20
CA PRO A 42 -0.69 -9.37 -6.90
C PRO A 42 0.04 -10.14 -5.79
N ALA A 43 1.37 -10.02 -5.74
CA ALA A 43 2.19 -10.63 -4.69
C ALA A 43 1.89 -10.03 -3.30
N HIS A 44 1.78 -8.70 -3.20
CA HIS A 44 1.44 -8.05 -1.94
C HIS A 44 0.01 -8.39 -1.47
N HIS A 45 -0.95 -8.43 -2.40
CA HIS A 45 -2.31 -8.85 -2.11
C HIS A 45 -2.36 -10.29 -1.55
N ARG A 46 -1.65 -11.23 -2.20
CA ARG A 46 -1.51 -12.61 -1.71
C ARG A 46 -0.89 -12.68 -0.32
N ALA A 47 0.17 -11.93 -0.07
CA ALA A 47 0.82 -11.89 1.24
C ALA A 47 -0.14 -11.40 2.34
N LEU A 48 -0.96 -10.37 2.07
CA LEU A 48 -1.97 -9.89 3.01
C LEU A 48 -3.04 -10.94 3.30
N ILE A 49 -3.49 -11.68 2.29
CA ILE A 49 -4.46 -12.77 2.47
C ILE A 49 -3.85 -13.89 3.33
N ALA A 50 -2.63 -14.30 3.03
CA ALA A 50 -1.93 -15.33 3.80
C ALA A 50 -1.75 -14.92 5.28
N LEU A 51 -1.35 -13.68 5.52
CA LEU A 51 -1.25 -13.11 6.87
C LEU A 51 -2.62 -13.05 7.57
N ARG A 52 -3.69 -12.68 6.86
CA ARG A 52 -5.06 -12.67 7.41
C ARG A 52 -5.49 -14.08 7.83
N CYS A 53 -5.15 -15.10 7.04
CA CYS A 53 -5.42 -16.50 7.38
C CYS A 53 -4.62 -16.96 8.61
N ALA A 54 -3.31 -16.68 8.64
CA ALA A 54 -2.43 -17.06 9.74
C ALA A 54 -2.80 -16.35 11.06
N ARG A 55 -3.07 -15.03 11.01
CA ARG A 55 -3.33 -14.21 12.21
C ARG A 55 -4.71 -14.44 12.81
N SER A 56 -5.74 -14.60 11.97
CA SER A 56 -7.14 -14.71 12.43
C SER A 56 -7.68 -16.13 12.38
N HIS A 57 -6.84 -17.14 12.17
CA HIS A 57 -7.22 -18.55 12.03
C HIS A 57 -8.35 -18.77 11.01
N ARG A 58 -8.34 -17.99 9.92
CA ARG A 58 -9.38 -18.11 8.89
C ARG A 58 -9.07 -19.28 7.97
N PRO A 59 -10.10 -20.05 7.55
CA PRO A 59 -9.91 -21.13 6.59
C PRO A 59 -9.47 -20.57 5.23
N PHE A 60 -8.64 -21.31 4.50
CA PHE A 60 -8.17 -20.87 3.17
C PHE A 60 -9.32 -20.69 2.16
N ASN A 61 -10.44 -21.38 2.37
CA ASN A 61 -11.65 -21.21 1.56
C ASN A 61 -12.32 -19.83 1.73
N ALA A 62 -11.90 -19.01 2.71
CA ALA A 62 -12.42 -17.65 2.87
C ALA A 62 -12.20 -16.77 1.63
N VAL A 63 -11.23 -17.10 0.76
CA VAL A 63 -11.03 -16.38 -0.51
C VAL A 63 -12.10 -16.67 -1.56
N LYS A 64 -12.94 -17.68 -1.35
CA LYS A 64 -14.08 -18.02 -2.21
C LYS A 64 -15.42 -17.52 -1.66
N ASP A 65 -15.39 -16.82 -0.52
CA ASP A 65 -16.59 -16.21 0.07
C ASP A 65 -17.11 -15.11 -0.87
N GLU A 66 -18.41 -15.15 -1.17
CA GLU A 66 -19.06 -14.21 -2.08
C GLU A 66 -18.91 -12.77 -1.60
N LEU A 67 -19.08 -12.51 -0.30
CA LEU A 67 -18.94 -11.17 0.27
C LEU A 67 -17.49 -10.67 0.22
N TYR A 68 -16.52 -11.59 0.29
CA TYR A 68 -15.11 -11.24 0.13
C TYR A 68 -14.78 -10.88 -1.32
N LEU A 69 -15.34 -11.61 -2.29
CA LEU A 69 -15.19 -11.29 -3.70
C LEU A 69 -15.84 -9.95 -4.04
N GLU A 70 -17.03 -9.67 -3.51
CA GLU A 70 -17.69 -8.37 -3.65
C GLU A 70 -16.88 -7.23 -3.02
N GLU A 71 -16.30 -7.45 -1.83
CA GLU A 71 -15.38 -6.48 -1.19
C GLU A 71 -14.18 -6.16 -2.09
N VAL A 72 -13.55 -7.19 -2.67
CA VAL A 72 -12.39 -7.03 -3.55
C VAL A 72 -12.77 -6.31 -4.84
N GLU A 73 -13.91 -6.67 -5.45
CA GLU A 73 -14.41 -6.03 -6.67
C GLU A 73 -14.79 -4.56 -6.43
N LEU A 74 -15.42 -4.25 -5.30
CA LEU A 74 -15.78 -2.89 -4.90
C LEU A 74 -14.56 -2.00 -4.73
N LEU A 75 -13.50 -2.51 -4.09
CA LEU A 75 -12.28 -1.75 -3.82
C LEU A 75 -11.38 -1.65 -5.05
N ARG A 76 -11.31 -2.70 -5.88
CA ARG A 76 -10.49 -2.74 -7.08
C ARG A 76 -11.06 -3.74 -8.10
N PRO A 77 -11.89 -3.27 -9.04
CA PRO A 77 -12.50 -4.11 -10.06
C PRO A 77 -11.50 -4.92 -10.88
N GLY A 78 -11.84 -6.17 -11.18
CA GLY A 78 -11.02 -7.07 -12.00
C GLY A 78 -9.78 -7.63 -11.29
N THR A 79 -9.73 -7.55 -9.95
CA THR A 79 -8.65 -8.14 -9.17
C THR A 79 -8.75 -9.66 -9.13
N GLN A 80 -7.69 -10.35 -9.57
CA GLN A 80 -7.62 -11.81 -9.50
C GLN A 80 -7.32 -12.28 -8.09
N VAL A 81 -8.31 -12.89 -7.45
CA VAL A 81 -8.18 -13.49 -6.12
C VAL A 81 -7.49 -14.86 -6.24
N PRO A 82 -6.50 -15.16 -5.39
CA PRO A 82 -5.79 -16.44 -5.43
C PRO A 82 -6.69 -17.63 -5.07
N SER A 83 -6.32 -18.81 -5.55
CA SER A 83 -7.00 -20.05 -5.14
C SER A 83 -6.72 -20.39 -3.66
N PRO A 84 -7.63 -21.11 -2.96
CA PRO A 84 -7.38 -21.58 -1.59
C PRO A 84 -6.09 -22.41 -1.46
N SER A 85 -5.78 -23.23 -2.48
CA SER A 85 -4.52 -23.99 -2.54
C SER A 85 -3.30 -23.10 -2.62
N THR A 86 -3.37 -21.97 -3.33
CA THR A 86 -2.30 -20.98 -3.40
C THR A 86 -2.07 -20.36 -2.04
N VAL A 87 -3.14 -19.93 -1.36
CA VAL A 87 -3.05 -19.34 -0.01
C VAL A 87 -2.46 -20.33 0.99
N SER A 88 -2.84 -21.61 0.92
CA SER A 88 -2.27 -22.66 1.78
C SER A 88 -0.76 -22.84 1.58
N ARG A 89 -0.28 -22.78 0.32
CA ARG A 89 1.16 -22.82 0.02
C ARG A 89 1.87 -21.57 0.56
N ASP A 90 1.30 -20.40 0.33
CA ASP A 90 1.87 -19.12 0.78
C ASP A 90 2.04 -19.08 2.32
N VAL A 91 1.03 -19.56 3.06
CA VAL A 91 1.11 -19.64 4.53
C VAL A 91 2.19 -20.63 4.97
N ARG A 92 2.33 -21.77 4.29
CA ARG A 92 3.38 -22.74 4.60
C ARG A 92 4.78 -22.18 4.36
N GLU A 93 4.98 -21.46 3.26
CA GLU A 93 6.25 -20.80 2.94
C GLU A 93 6.59 -19.72 3.96
N LEU A 94 5.61 -18.87 4.32
CA LEU A 94 5.78 -17.87 5.38
C LEU A 94 6.19 -18.50 6.71
N TYR A 95 5.56 -19.61 7.10
CA TYR A 95 5.92 -20.34 8.30
C TYR A 95 7.33 -20.94 8.21
N ALA A 96 7.68 -21.56 7.09
CA ALA A 96 9.00 -22.16 6.89
C ALA A 96 10.12 -21.11 7.01
N GLU A 97 9.98 -19.95 6.35
CA GLU A 97 10.97 -18.87 6.46
C GLU A 97 10.97 -18.20 7.84
N GLY A 98 9.80 -17.96 8.42
CA GLY A 98 9.69 -17.42 9.78
C GLY A 98 10.33 -18.33 10.82
N SER A 99 10.16 -19.65 10.70
CA SER A 99 10.73 -20.64 11.61
C SER A 99 12.26 -20.62 11.63
N LYS A 100 12.92 -20.30 10.50
CA LYS A 100 14.37 -20.15 10.44
C LYS A 100 14.85 -18.98 11.30
N GLN A 101 14.16 -17.85 11.21
CA GLN A 101 14.48 -16.65 12.01
C GLN A 101 14.26 -16.90 13.51
N VAL A 102 13.14 -17.54 13.86
CA VAL A 102 12.84 -17.92 15.24
C VAL A 102 13.89 -18.90 15.78
N LYS A 103 14.26 -19.90 14.99
CA LYS A 103 15.31 -20.85 15.37
C LYS A 103 16.64 -20.16 15.63
N GLU A 104 17.01 -19.19 14.78
CA GLU A 104 18.24 -18.42 14.96
C GLU A 104 18.21 -17.58 16.25
N TYR A 105 17.07 -16.96 16.54
CA TYR A 105 16.87 -16.21 17.79
C TYR A 105 17.06 -17.06 19.04
N PHE A 106 16.71 -18.36 19.00
CA PHE A 106 16.85 -19.28 20.12
C PHE A 106 18.19 -20.01 20.20
N LYS A 107 19.14 -19.76 19.29
CA LYS A 107 20.52 -20.31 19.36
C LYS A 107 21.46 -19.51 20.28
N VAL A 108 20.91 -18.62 21.11
CA VAL A 108 21.65 -17.88 22.15
C VAL A 108 22.25 -18.83 23.17
#